data_AF-A0A1D7TSD1-F1
#
_entry.id   AF-A0A1D7TSD1-F1
#
_cell.length_a   1.000
_cell.length_b   1.000
_cell.length_c   1.000
_cell.angle_alpha   90.00
_cell.angle_beta   90.00
_cell.angle_gamma   90.00
#
_symmetry.space_group_name_H-M   'P 1'
#
loop_
_entity.id
_entity.type
_entity.pdbx_description
1 polymer ?
#
loop_
_entity_poly.entity_id
_entity_poly.type
_entity_poly.pdbx_seq_one_letter_code
_entity_poly.pdbx_strand_id
1 'polypeptide(L)'
;MKKKLFLIFGPLVLAAVLLAVVLVTPFNFTKPDSEEIHEASLSQSNNIFKGTAVKKAAFEQNYVPFMGSSELSRMDAFHPASMALRYHRDYQPFLLGAAGSQSLTQFWGMQGVNNELKNKKVVFIISPQWFVKQGINPAAFSMYYSNLEAVTWLRQANNSKMDRYAAQRLLKIQKNHSDSFLKDCIEQIANGKKLSATQKTYLDLKYNQLTHEDQFFSTLSLKNRVKKIKKASKKLPAKEDNAELESLATKLGEKATTNNDFGISNKFWNRELKDKYKRLKGEQSNFDYVSSPEFGDFQLVLNQFSENNNDVLFIIPPVNEKWSNYTGLSKSMLRQFDKKVTYQLREQGFNNILDLSNDGGKPYFMQDTIHLGWHGWLTVDKSVKPFLDGKDKVNKNNNYKINNYFYSDQWQKAEGQELNNIIK
;
A
#
# COMPACT_ATOMS: atom_id res chain seq x y z
N MET A 1 56.79 4.52 -15.47
CA MET A 1 55.64 3.75 -14.92
C MET A 1 54.40 4.60 -14.66
N LYS A 2 54.48 5.75 -13.95
CA LYS A 2 53.31 6.60 -13.62
C LYS A 2 52.48 7.08 -14.84
N LYS A 3 53.12 7.52 -15.94
CA LYS A 3 52.41 7.91 -17.18
C LYS A 3 51.67 6.75 -17.86
N LYS A 4 52.24 5.54 -17.85
CA LYS A 4 51.59 4.35 -18.44
C LYS A 4 50.41 3.87 -17.58
N LEU A 5 50.54 3.90 -16.25
CA LEU A 5 49.40 3.63 -15.35
C LEU A 5 48.27 4.65 -15.53
N PHE A 6 48.59 5.94 -15.66
CA PHE A 6 47.57 6.97 -15.90
C PHE A 6 46.91 6.86 -17.28
N LEU A 7 47.61 6.42 -18.32
CA LEU A 7 46.97 6.17 -19.63
C LEU A 7 46.03 4.95 -19.61
N ILE A 8 46.28 3.97 -18.74
CA ILE A 8 45.44 2.77 -18.60
C ILE A 8 44.26 3.03 -17.65
N PHE A 9 44.51 3.59 -16.48
CA PHE A 9 43.50 3.80 -15.44
C PHE A 9 42.89 5.20 -15.44
N GLY A 10 43.55 6.20 -16.03
CA GLY A 10 43.06 7.59 -16.07
C GLY A 10 41.72 7.71 -16.79
N PRO A 11 41.49 7.08 -17.96
CA PRO A 11 40.18 7.06 -18.59
C PRO A 11 39.11 6.38 -17.72
N LEU A 12 39.45 5.29 -17.02
CA LEU A 12 38.54 4.59 -16.11
C LEU A 12 38.16 5.47 -14.90
N VAL A 13 39.14 6.12 -14.29
CA VAL A 13 38.95 7.05 -13.18
C VAL A 13 38.14 8.26 -13.64
N LEU A 14 38.45 8.83 -14.80
CA LEU A 14 37.69 9.94 -15.37
C LEU A 14 36.24 9.54 -15.66
N ALA A 15 36.02 8.35 -16.23
CA ALA A 15 34.67 7.83 -16.46
C ALA A 15 33.91 7.62 -15.14
N ALA A 16 34.56 7.10 -14.10
CA ALA A 16 33.95 6.95 -12.78
C ALA A 16 33.62 8.30 -12.13
N VAL A 17 34.50 9.29 -12.25
CA VAL A 17 34.25 10.66 -11.77
C VAL A 17 33.12 11.32 -12.55
N LEU A 18 33.11 11.21 -13.88
CA LEU A 18 32.03 11.74 -14.72
C LEU A 18 30.70 11.08 -14.39
N LEU A 19 30.67 9.77 -14.20
CA LEU A 19 29.47 9.05 -13.77
C LEU A 19 29.00 9.53 -12.40
N ALA A 20 29.91 9.69 -11.43
CA ALA A 20 29.57 10.22 -10.11
C ALA A 20 28.99 11.64 -10.20
N VAL A 21 29.59 12.51 -11.03
CA VAL A 21 29.08 13.88 -11.28
C VAL A 21 27.70 13.83 -11.93
N VAL A 22 27.51 13.02 -12.96
CA VAL A 22 26.22 12.82 -13.64
C VAL A 22 25.15 12.40 -12.62
N LEU A 23 25.45 11.43 -11.75
CA LEU A 23 24.52 10.94 -10.71
C LEU A 23 24.15 11.98 -9.65
N VAL A 24 24.98 12.98 -9.37
CA VAL A 24 24.68 14.00 -8.32
C VAL A 24 24.19 15.32 -8.89
N THR A 25 24.27 15.53 -10.20
CA THR A 25 23.75 16.73 -10.86
C THR A 25 22.21 16.75 -10.87
N PRO A 26 21.55 17.93 -10.88
CA PRO A 26 20.09 18.02 -10.84
C PRO A 26 19.41 17.81 -12.20
N PHE A 27 20.01 17.06 -13.14
CA PHE A 27 19.42 16.78 -14.46
C PHE A 27 18.33 15.70 -14.36
N ASN A 28 17.36 15.70 -15.29
CA ASN A 28 16.40 14.61 -15.43
C ASN A 28 16.69 13.87 -16.74
N PHE A 29 16.93 12.56 -16.68
CA PHE A 29 17.38 11.81 -17.86
C PHE A 29 16.22 11.33 -18.73
N THR A 30 15.28 10.57 -18.17
CA THR A 30 14.19 9.95 -18.95
C THR A 30 12.91 9.85 -18.13
N LYS A 31 11.76 10.08 -18.78
CA LYS A 31 10.45 9.71 -18.25
C LYS A 31 10.09 8.31 -18.77
N PRO A 32 9.53 7.41 -17.93
CA PRO A 32 9.02 6.13 -18.40
C PRO A 32 7.95 6.33 -19.47
N ASP A 33 7.93 5.44 -20.46
CA ASP A 33 6.92 5.51 -21.53
C ASP A 33 5.54 4.96 -21.08
N SER A 34 4.52 5.15 -21.93
CA SER A 34 3.14 4.74 -21.60
C SER A 34 2.98 3.22 -21.43
N GLU A 35 3.77 2.40 -22.13
CA GLU A 35 3.74 0.94 -21.99
C GLU A 35 4.40 0.52 -20.68
N GLU A 36 5.57 1.08 -20.36
CA GLU A 36 6.26 0.87 -19.07
C GLU A 36 5.38 1.25 -17.88
N ILE A 37 4.72 2.41 -17.95
CA ILE A 37 3.77 2.86 -16.91
C ILE A 37 2.62 1.86 -16.78
N HIS A 38 2.04 1.42 -17.90
CA HIS A 38 0.94 0.46 -17.88
C HIS A 38 1.37 -0.89 -17.28
N GLU A 39 2.52 -1.44 -17.69
CA GLU A 39 3.04 -2.67 -17.12
C GLU A 39 3.32 -2.53 -15.62
N ALA A 40 3.97 -1.45 -15.23
CA ALA A 40 4.33 -1.16 -13.85
C ALA A 40 3.11 -1.01 -12.94
N SER A 41 2.06 -0.32 -13.41
CA SER A 41 0.81 -0.09 -12.67
C SER A 41 0.13 -1.38 -12.21
N LEU A 42 0.33 -2.48 -12.96
CA LEU A 42 -0.23 -3.80 -12.67
C LEU A 42 0.79 -4.76 -12.05
N SER A 43 2.07 -4.40 -12.00
CA SER A 43 3.15 -5.34 -11.68
C SER A 43 3.17 -5.77 -10.20
N GLN A 44 2.87 -4.82 -9.31
CA GLN A 44 3.13 -4.90 -7.86
C GLN A 44 4.59 -5.27 -7.56
N SER A 45 5.54 -4.76 -8.35
CA SER A 45 6.96 -5.04 -8.19
C SER A 45 7.56 -4.15 -7.09
N ASN A 46 8.48 -4.70 -6.30
CA ASN A 46 9.10 -3.96 -5.19
C ASN A 46 9.87 -2.72 -5.67
N ASN A 47 10.53 -2.80 -6.84
CA ASN A 47 11.27 -1.67 -7.41
C ASN A 47 10.34 -0.50 -7.76
N ILE A 48 9.13 -0.79 -8.26
CA ILE A 48 8.12 0.24 -8.52
C ILE A 48 7.56 0.81 -7.22
N PHE A 49 7.38 -0.03 -6.20
CA PHE A 49 6.92 0.43 -4.89
C PHE A 49 7.94 1.39 -4.25
N LYS A 50 9.24 1.04 -4.28
CA LYS A 50 10.37 1.79 -3.70
C LYS A 50 10.83 2.99 -4.51
N GLY A 51 10.56 2.96 -5.81
CA GLY A 51 10.95 3.97 -6.77
C GLY A 51 10.01 5.15 -6.76
N THR A 52 10.26 6.16 -7.59
CA THR A 52 9.40 7.35 -7.70
C THR A 52 9.10 7.71 -9.15
N ALA A 53 10.04 7.53 -10.08
CA ALA A 53 9.94 7.98 -11.45
C ALA A 53 8.65 7.51 -12.15
N VAL A 54 8.36 6.21 -12.07
CA VAL A 54 7.16 5.62 -12.67
C VAL A 54 5.88 6.06 -11.97
N LYS A 55 5.89 6.13 -10.63
CA LYS A 55 4.71 6.59 -9.86
C LYS A 55 4.39 8.06 -10.20
N LYS A 56 5.40 8.94 -10.27
CA LYS A 56 5.24 10.34 -10.69
C LYS A 56 4.61 10.44 -12.08
N ALA A 57 5.22 9.76 -13.06
CA ALA A 57 4.75 9.79 -14.44
C ALA A 57 3.32 9.22 -14.59
N ALA A 58 2.97 8.19 -13.82
CA ALA A 58 1.63 7.63 -13.79
C ALA A 58 0.60 8.59 -13.18
N PHE A 59 0.93 9.19 -12.03
CA PHE A 59 0.02 10.09 -11.32
C PHE A 59 -0.13 11.45 -11.99
N GLU A 60 0.78 11.87 -12.87
CA GLU A 60 0.53 12.98 -13.80
C GLU A 60 -0.57 12.66 -14.83
N GLN A 61 -0.86 11.39 -15.09
CA GLN A 61 -1.86 10.91 -16.05
C GLN A 61 -3.17 10.47 -15.34
N ASN A 62 -3.90 9.53 -15.94
CA ASN A 62 -5.18 9.03 -15.42
C ASN A 62 -5.07 7.82 -14.50
N TYR A 63 -3.89 7.58 -13.90
CA TYR A 63 -3.72 6.52 -12.93
C TYR A 63 -4.17 6.95 -11.54
N VAL A 64 -4.92 6.08 -10.87
CA VAL A 64 -5.41 6.26 -9.50
C VAL A 64 -4.70 5.25 -8.60
N PRO A 65 -4.08 5.66 -7.48
CA PRO A 65 -3.46 4.72 -6.56
C PRO A 65 -4.51 3.84 -5.87
N PHE A 66 -4.33 2.52 -6.00
CA PHE A 66 -5.02 1.51 -5.21
C PHE A 66 -4.01 0.95 -4.22
N MET A 67 -4.10 1.42 -2.98
CA MET A 67 -3.17 1.11 -1.90
C MET A 67 -3.69 -0.05 -1.06
N GLY A 68 -2.83 -0.99 -0.74
CA GLY A 68 -3.21 -2.21 -0.02
C GLY A 68 -2.04 -3.16 0.22
N SER A 69 -2.30 -4.46 0.16
CA SER A 69 -1.33 -5.55 0.31
C SER A 69 -1.53 -6.68 -0.71
N SER A 70 -1.59 -7.95 -0.28
CA SER A 70 -1.70 -9.13 -1.14
C SER A 70 -3.08 -9.34 -1.77
N GLU A 71 -4.11 -8.63 -1.32
CA GLU A 71 -5.45 -8.61 -1.91
C GLU A 71 -5.40 -8.11 -3.35
N LEU A 72 -4.59 -7.09 -3.64
CA LEU A 72 -4.41 -6.54 -4.99
C LEU A 72 -3.79 -7.56 -5.97
N SER A 73 -3.24 -8.68 -5.48
CA SER A 73 -2.75 -9.77 -6.33
C SER A 73 -3.84 -10.79 -6.73
N ARG A 74 -5.05 -10.72 -6.16
CA ARG A 74 -6.22 -11.55 -6.48
C ARG A 74 -6.92 -11.09 -7.76
N MET A 75 -6.15 -11.08 -8.85
CA MET A 75 -6.57 -10.60 -10.17
C MET A 75 -7.47 -11.62 -10.89
N ASP A 76 -8.70 -11.75 -10.41
CA ASP A 76 -9.79 -12.45 -11.11
C ASP A 76 -10.52 -11.51 -12.09
N ALA A 77 -11.66 -11.96 -12.64
CA ALA A 77 -12.40 -11.18 -13.64
C ALA A 77 -12.96 -9.86 -13.09
N PHE A 78 -13.30 -9.81 -11.80
CA PHE A 78 -13.94 -8.66 -11.16
C PHE A 78 -12.95 -7.73 -10.48
N HIS A 79 -11.67 -8.10 -10.42
CA HIS A 79 -10.61 -7.25 -9.91
C HIS A 79 -10.66 -5.83 -10.56
N PRO A 80 -10.42 -4.73 -9.81
CA PRO A 80 -10.59 -3.36 -10.32
C PRO A 80 -9.88 -3.09 -11.64
N ALA A 81 -8.66 -3.59 -11.82
CA ALA A 81 -7.92 -3.44 -13.08
C ALA A 81 -8.55 -4.22 -14.27
N SER A 82 -9.20 -5.35 -14.01
CA SER A 82 -9.92 -6.12 -15.04
C SER A 82 -11.22 -5.45 -15.44
N MET A 83 -11.97 -4.91 -14.48
CA MET A 83 -13.18 -4.12 -14.71
C MET A 83 -12.86 -2.83 -15.48
N ALA A 84 -11.86 -2.07 -15.02
CA ALA A 84 -11.44 -0.84 -15.67
C ALA A 84 -10.97 -1.05 -17.12
N LEU A 85 -10.20 -2.12 -17.36
CA LEU A 85 -9.78 -2.50 -18.71
C LEU A 85 -10.95 -2.94 -19.59
N ARG A 86 -11.89 -3.73 -19.06
CA ARG A 86 -13.01 -4.28 -19.85
C ARG A 86 -13.96 -3.19 -20.33
N TYR A 87 -14.29 -2.27 -19.44
CA TYR A 87 -15.32 -1.27 -19.65
C TYR A 87 -14.75 0.11 -20.00
N HIS A 88 -13.45 0.16 -20.36
CA HIS A 88 -12.77 1.37 -20.84
C HIS A 88 -12.98 2.57 -19.93
N ARG A 89 -12.79 2.36 -18.61
CA ARG A 89 -12.96 3.44 -17.62
C ARG A 89 -11.97 4.57 -17.89
N ASP A 90 -12.37 5.78 -17.51
CA ASP A 90 -11.58 7.01 -17.64
C ASP A 90 -10.37 7.05 -16.67
N TYR A 91 -10.29 6.09 -15.76
CA TYR A 91 -9.16 5.87 -14.86
C TYR A 91 -8.51 4.49 -15.05
N GLN A 92 -7.26 4.38 -14.61
CA GLN A 92 -6.52 3.12 -14.52
C GLN A 92 -6.03 2.89 -13.09
N PRO A 93 -6.28 1.72 -12.47
CA PRO A 93 -5.69 1.41 -11.16
C PRO A 93 -4.16 1.30 -11.23
N PHE A 94 -3.46 1.99 -10.33
CA PHE A 94 -2.04 1.77 -10.05
C PHE A 94 -1.93 1.02 -8.72
N LEU A 95 -1.56 -0.27 -8.80
CA LEU A 95 -1.60 -1.17 -7.66
C LEU A 95 -0.35 -0.98 -6.78
N LEU A 96 -0.52 -0.26 -5.67
CA LEU A 96 0.52 -0.03 -4.66
C LEU A 96 0.29 -0.95 -3.47
N GLY A 97 0.93 -2.10 -3.49
CA GLY A 97 0.87 -3.04 -2.36
C GLY A 97 1.15 -4.46 -2.80
N ALA A 98 1.68 -5.26 -1.89
CA ALA A 98 1.92 -6.68 -2.06
C ALA A 98 1.98 -7.36 -0.68
N ALA A 99 2.28 -8.66 -0.63
CA ALA A 99 2.28 -9.38 0.64
C ALA A 99 3.23 -8.72 1.66
N GLY A 100 2.69 -8.34 2.81
CA GLY A 100 3.43 -7.71 3.90
C GLY A 100 3.57 -6.19 3.84
N SER A 101 3.06 -5.52 2.79
CA SER A 101 2.88 -4.06 2.86
C SER A 101 1.72 -3.72 3.79
N GLN A 102 1.95 -2.76 4.67
CA GLN A 102 0.97 -2.21 5.63
C GLN A 102 1.09 -0.68 5.66
N SER A 103 0.47 0.00 6.62
CA SER A 103 0.38 1.46 6.64
C SER A 103 1.74 2.14 6.66
N LEU A 104 2.70 1.64 7.46
CA LEU A 104 4.04 2.24 7.52
C LEU A 104 4.74 2.19 6.15
N THR A 105 4.67 1.06 5.43
CA THR A 105 5.25 0.97 4.08
C THR A 105 4.53 1.88 3.09
N GLN A 106 3.19 2.02 3.19
CA GLN A 106 2.44 2.92 2.32
C GLN A 106 2.80 4.38 2.57
N PHE A 107 2.97 4.78 3.84
CA PHE A 107 3.44 6.12 4.21
C PHE A 107 4.79 6.45 3.54
N TRP A 108 5.79 5.58 3.68
CA TRP A 108 7.09 5.77 3.01
C TRP A 108 6.95 5.75 1.49
N GLY A 109 6.13 4.84 0.95
CA GLY A 109 5.78 4.73 -0.45
C GLY A 109 5.23 6.01 -1.09
N MET A 110 4.63 6.91 -0.30
CA MET A 110 4.07 8.17 -0.78
C MET A 110 5.08 9.33 -0.80
N GLN A 111 6.15 9.28 -0.01
CA GLN A 111 7.03 10.44 0.24
C GLN A 111 7.67 10.98 -1.04
N GLY A 112 7.90 10.11 -2.02
CA GLY A 112 8.43 10.47 -3.32
C GLY A 112 7.44 11.13 -4.28
N VAL A 113 6.13 11.10 -4.00
CA VAL A 113 5.05 11.42 -4.96
C VAL A 113 3.92 12.26 -4.40
N ASN A 114 4.09 12.85 -3.22
CA ASN A 114 3.05 13.66 -2.55
C ASN A 114 2.58 14.86 -3.39
N ASN A 115 3.48 15.47 -4.18
CA ASN A 115 3.11 16.57 -5.07
C ASN A 115 2.15 16.12 -6.16
N GLU A 116 2.43 14.98 -6.78
CA GLU A 116 1.59 14.37 -7.81
C GLU A 116 0.29 13.82 -7.22
N LEU A 117 0.28 13.43 -5.94
CA LEU A 117 -0.94 13.01 -5.24
C LEU A 117 -1.80 14.17 -4.74
N LYS A 118 -1.33 15.43 -4.78
CA LYS A 118 -2.08 16.56 -4.25
C LYS A 118 -3.44 16.72 -4.95
N ASN A 119 -4.50 16.86 -4.16
CA ASN A 119 -5.88 16.95 -4.65
C ASN A 119 -6.26 15.80 -5.61
N LYS A 120 -5.89 14.56 -5.25
CA LYS A 120 -6.29 13.36 -6.02
C LYS A 120 -7.14 12.39 -5.20
N LYS A 121 -7.93 11.58 -5.91
CA LYS A 121 -8.64 10.44 -5.33
C LYS A 121 -7.69 9.27 -5.08
N VAL A 122 -7.92 8.53 -3.99
CA VAL A 122 -7.15 7.34 -3.60
C VAL A 122 -8.12 6.25 -3.16
N VAL A 123 -7.82 4.99 -3.49
CA VAL A 123 -8.51 3.83 -2.90
C VAL A 123 -7.54 3.16 -1.93
N PHE A 124 -7.94 2.97 -0.68
CA PHE A 124 -7.09 2.38 0.37
C PHE A 124 -7.80 1.21 1.05
N ILE A 125 -7.21 0.02 0.98
CA ILE A 125 -7.77 -1.19 1.60
C ILE A 125 -7.14 -1.38 2.97
N ILE A 126 -7.95 -1.51 4.01
CA ILE A 126 -7.51 -1.69 5.40
C ILE A 126 -7.73 -3.14 5.79
N SER A 127 -6.66 -3.95 5.84
CA SER A 127 -6.81 -5.36 6.23
C SER A 127 -6.69 -5.53 7.75
N PRO A 128 -7.66 -6.16 8.44
CA PRO A 128 -7.60 -6.37 9.89
C PRO A 128 -6.32 -7.09 10.35
N GLN A 129 -5.79 -7.99 9.51
CA GLN A 129 -4.62 -8.81 9.83
C GLN A 129 -3.30 -8.01 9.88
N TRP A 130 -3.32 -6.73 9.51
CA TRP A 130 -2.17 -5.85 9.72
C TRP A 130 -2.02 -5.47 11.20
N PHE A 131 -3.14 -5.41 11.93
CA PHE A 131 -3.21 -4.86 13.28
C PHE A 131 -2.88 -5.89 14.36
N VAL A 132 -1.85 -6.70 14.14
CA VAL A 132 -1.36 -7.63 15.17
C VAL A 132 -0.60 -6.89 16.28
N LYS A 133 -0.49 -7.49 17.46
CA LYS A 133 0.15 -6.89 18.65
C LYS A 133 1.58 -6.38 18.40
N GLN A 134 2.33 -7.07 17.55
CA GLN A 134 3.71 -6.71 17.21
C GLN A 134 3.81 -5.63 16.12
N GLY A 135 2.71 -5.34 15.42
CA GLY A 135 2.66 -4.51 14.21
C GLY A 135 3.39 -5.15 13.02
N ILE A 136 3.83 -4.31 12.08
CA ILE A 136 4.51 -4.75 10.87
C ILE A 136 5.76 -5.60 11.13
N ASN A 137 5.90 -6.70 10.37
CA ASN A 137 7.10 -7.52 10.38
C ASN A 137 8.30 -6.74 9.77
N PRO A 138 9.44 -6.61 10.47
CA PRO A 138 10.58 -5.84 9.96
C PRO A 138 11.15 -6.32 8.63
N ALA A 139 11.22 -7.64 8.40
CA ALA A 139 11.70 -8.17 7.13
C ALA A 139 10.74 -7.82 5.99
N ALA A 140 9.43 -7.86 6.24
CA ALA A 140 8.43 -7.40 5.28
C ALA A 140 8.56 -5.90 5.00
N PHE A 141 8.76 -5.07 6.03
CA PHE A 141 9.02 -3.64 5.86
C PHE A 141 10.24 -3.38 4.97
N SER A 142 11.37 -4.05 5.21
CA SER A 142 12.60 -3.87 4.42
C SER A 142 12.43 -4.23 2.94
N MET A 143 11.47 -5.10 2.59
CA MET A 143 11.15 -5.41 1.18
C MET A 143 10.55 -4.23 0.42
N TYR A 144 9.99 -3.23 1.12
CA TYR A 144 9.28 -2.08 0.51
C TYR A 144 9.88 -0.73 0.89
N TYR A 145 10.72 -0.66 1.93
CA TYR A 145 11.43 0.55 2.30
C TYR A 145 12.53 0.92 1.29
N SER A 146 12.66 2.23 1.03
CA SER A 146 13.66 2.84 0.16
C SER A 146 14.36 4.01 0.84
N ASN A 147 15.69 4.09 0.71
CA ASN A 147 16.43 5.27 1.14
C ASN A 147 16.03 6.52 0.35
N LEU A 148 15.59 6.37 -0.91
CA LEU A 148 15.15 7.50 -1.74
C LEU A 148 13.96 8.21 -1.09
N GLU A 149 12.98 7.44 -0.61
CA GLU A 149 11.77 7.96 0.03
C GLU A 149 12.10 8.60 1.38
N ALA A 150 12.98 7.99 2.18
CA ALA A 150 13.45 8.58 3.44
C ALA A 150 14.21 9.90 3.23
N VAL A 151 15.11 9.95 2.25
CA VAL A 151 15.83 11.18 1.89
C VAL A 151 14.86 12.25 1.39
N THR A 152 13.88 11.87 0.55
CA THR A 152 12.86 12.81 0.04
C THR A 152 12.04 13.41 1.18
N TRP A 153 11.59 12.58 2.12
CA TRP A 153 10.89 13.03 3.32
C TRP A 153 11.74 13.94 4.19
N LEU A 154 13.00 13.58 4.50
CA LEU A 154 13.88 14.40 5.35
C LEU A 154 14.13 15.80 4.79
N ARG A 155 14.11 15.98 3.47
CA ARG A 155 14.23 17.29 2.82
C ARG A 155 13.01 18.19 3.06
N GLN A 156 11.86 17.60 3.37
CA GLN A 156 10.58 18.30 3.58
C GLN A 156 10.16 18.31 5.06
N ALA A 157 10.68 17.39 5.87
CA ALA A 157 10.34 17.25 7.28
C ALA A 157 10.54 18.56 8.06
N ASN A 158 9.53 18.94 8.82
CA ASN A 158 9.48 20.21 9.55
C ASN A 158 9.36 20.03 11.06
N ASN A 159 9.63 18.80 11.55
CA ASN A 159 9.53 18.42 12.96
C ASN A 159 8.09 18.47 13.49
N SER A 160 7.12 18.08 12.66
CA SER A 160 5.75 17.82 13.09
C SER A 160 5.67 16.59 14.02
N LYS A 161 4.51 16.37 14.66
CA LYS A 161 4.26 15.13 15.41
C LYS A 161 4.33 13.90 14.49
N MET A 162 3.82 14.02 13.25
CA MET A 162 3.93 13.00 12.21
C MET A 162 5.40 12.68 11.92
N ASP A 163 6.23 13.70 11.68
CA ASP A 163 7.66 13.51 11.39
C ASP A 163 8.39 12.78 12.52
N ARG A 164 8.18 13.23 13.77
CA ARG A 164 8.80 12.59 14.94
C ARG A 164 8.37 11.13 15.07
N TYR A 165 7.07 10.86 14.91
CA TYR A 165 6.54 9.50 15.00
C TYR A 165 7.09 8.62 13.86
N ALA A 166 7.07 9.09 12.61
CA ALA A 166 7.63 8.39 11.45
C ALA A 166 9.12 8.05 11.65
N ALA A 167 9.91 9.01 12.13
CA ALA A 167 11.33 8.82 12.42
C ALA A 167 11.56 7.75 13.49
N GLN A 168 10.84 7.84 14.61
CA GLN A 168 10.92 6.88 15.72
C GLN A 168 10.51 5.47 15.27
N ARG A 169 9.45 5.38 14.46
CA ARG A 169 9.00 4.10 13.89
C ARG A 169 10.02 3.51 12.93
N LEU A 170 10.60 4.33 12.05
CA LEU A 170 11.64 3.89 11.12
C LEU A 170 12.86 3.34 11.86
N LEU A 171 13.39 4.06 12.86
CA LEU A 171 14.53 3.60 13.68
C LEU A 171 14.23 2.31 14.44
N LYS A 172 12.97 2.12 14.89
CA LYS A 172 12.55 0.91 15.60
C LYS A 172 12.47 -0.32 14.69
N ILE A 173 11.97 -0.14 13.46
CA ILE A 173 11.74 -1.25 12.51
C ILE A 173 13.00 -1.56 11.70
N GLN A 174 13.63 -0.54 11.14
CA GLN A 174 14.82 -0.69 10.30
C GLN A 174 16.08 -0.54 11.16
N LYS A 175 16.54 -1.64 11.77
CA LYS A 175 17.73 -1.58 12.64
C LYS A 175 19.05 -1.45 11.86
N ASN A 176 19.07 -1.94 10.62
CA ASN A 176 20.26 -1.94 9.76
C ASN A 176 20.20 -0.76 8.79
N HIS A 177 20.85 0.34 9.17
CA HIS A 177 21.12 1.46 8.27
C HIS A 177 22.56 1.35 7.77
N SER A 178 22.75 1.07 6.48
CA SER A 178 24.07 1.03 5.85
C SER A 178 24.69 2.43 5.69
N ASP A 179 23.86 3.47 5.73
CA ASP A 179 24.27 4.87 5.64
C ASP A 179 24.12 5.55 7.02
N SER A 180 25.23 5.69 7.73
CA SER A 180 25.26 6.23 9.10
C SER A 180 24.85 7.70 9.17
N PHE A 181 25.13 8.48 8.12
CA PHE A 181 24.79 9.90 8.08
C PHE A 181 23.31 10.13 7.80
N LEU A 182 22.71 9.30 6.93
CA LEU A 182 21.25 9.25 6.81
C LEU A 182 20.57 8.87 8.13
N LYS A 183 21.12 7.88 8.85
CA LYS A 183 20.61 7.48 10.16
C LYS A 183 20.66 8.63 11.17
N ASP A 184 21.76 9.37 11.25
CA ASP A 184 21.88 10.56 12.11
C ASP A 184 20.80 11.61 11.77
N CYS A 185 20.53 11.87 10.48
CA CYS A 185 19.43 12.77 10.09
C CYS A 185 18.07 12.30 10.62
N ILE A 186 17.77 10.99 10.55
CA ILE A 186 16.54 10.40 11.08
C ILE A 186 16.48 10.55 12.61
N GLU A 187 17.60 10.30 13.31
CA GLU A 187 17.69 10.45 14.77
C GLU A 187 17.48 11.91 15.20
N GLN A 188 17.98 12.90 14.45
CA GLN A 188 17.72 14.31 14.74
C GLN A 188 16.22 14.61 14.69
N ILE A 189 15.53 14.18 13.63
CA ILE A 189 14.09 14.38 13.51
C ILE A 189 13.33 13.62 14.61
N ALA A 190 13.70 12.37 14.91
CA ALA A 190 13.09 11.58 15.98
C ALA A 190 13.17 12.27 17.36
N ASN A 191 14.26 13.00 17.60
CA ASN A 191 14.51 13.78 18.82
C ASN A 191 13.97 15.21 18.76
N GLY A 192 13.27 15.57 17.69
CA GLY A 192 12.70 16.89 17.49
C GLY A 192 13.72 18.01 17.28
N LYS A 193 14.89 17.69 16.73
CA LYS A 193 15.96 18.63 16.39
C LYS A 193 15.89 18.99 14.91
N LYS A 194 16.40 20.18 14.57
CA LYS A 194 16.51 20.65 13.17
C LYS A 194 17.74 20.05 12.51
N LEU A 195 17.65 19.77 11.21
CA LEU A 195 18.80 19.36 10.41
C LEU A 195 19.76 20.54 10.18
N SER A 196 21.06 20.27 10.28
CA SER A 196 22.14 21.23 10.00
C SER A 196 22.25 21.54 8.50
N ALA A 197 22.96 22.63 8.15
CA ALA A 197 23.23 22.96 6.75
C ALA A 197 23.96 21.82 6.01
N THR A 198 24.96 21.20 6.65
CA THR A 198 25.70 20.06 6.10
C THR A 198 24.80 18.85 5.86
N GLN A 199 23.90 18.54 6.79
CA GLN A 199 22.93 17.46 6.62
C GLN A 199 22.00 17.73 5.44
N LYS A 200 21.51 18.97 5.29
CA LYS A 200 20.67 19.36 4.15
C LYS A 200 21.41 19.22 2.81
N THR A 201 22.64 19.72 2.72
CA THR A 201 23.47 19.58 1.51
C THR A 201 23.71 18.11 1.16
N TYR A 202 24.02 17.27 2.16
CA TYR A 202 24.14 15.83 1.95
C TYR A 202 22.83 15.22 1.42
N LEU A 203 21.68 15.57 1.99
CA LEU A 203 20.38 15.05 1.56
C LEU A 203 20.05 15.48 0.13
N ASP A 204 20.40 16.69 -0.28
CA ASP A 204 20.21 17.14 -1.67
C ASP A 204 21.08 16.33 -2.65
N LEU A 205 22.35 16.11 -2.34
CA LEU A 205 23.24 15.28 -3.16
C LEU A 205 22.76 13.82 -3.22
N LYS A 206 22.38 13.25 -2.07
CA LYS A 206 21.88 11.89 -1.95
C LYS A 206 20.56 11.72 -2.71
N TYR A 207 19.69 12.73 -2.67
CA TYR A 207 18.44 12.73 -3.42
C TYR A 207 18.68 12.65 -4.92
N ASN A 208 19.60 13.45 -5.46
CA ASN A 208 19.93 13.42 -6.88
C ASN A 208 20.46 12.03 -7.29
N GLN A 209 21.42 11.50 -6.51
CA GLN A 209 21.97 10.15 -6.74
C GLN A 209 20.87 9.08 -6.82
N LEU A 210 20.05 8.99 -5.77
CA LEU A 210 19.03 7.95 -5.67
C LEU A 210 17.90 8.13 -6.69
N THR A 211 17.58 9.38 -7.05
CA THR A 211 16.58 9.67 -8.10
C THR A 211 17.07 9.22 -9.47
N HIS A 212 18.36 9.41 -9.77
CA HIS A 212 18.92 8.93 -11.03
C HIS A 212 19.01 7.41 -11.08
N GLU A 213 19.45 6.77 -9.99
CA GLU A 213 19.41 5.30 -9.88
C GLU A 213 17.98 4.77 -10.13
N ASP A 214 16.96 5.42 -9.56
CA ASP A 214 15.55 5.08 -9.80
C ASP A 214 15.11 5.27 -11.26
N GLN A 215 15.50 6.38 -11.90
CA GLN A 215 15.21 6.65 -13.32
C GLN A 215 15.83 5.59 -14.26
N PHE A 216 17.04 5.09 -13.94
CA PHE A 216 17.71 4.10 -14.77
C PHE A 216 17.24 2.66 -14.52
N PHE A 217 16.85 2.32 -13.29
CA PHE A 217 16.74 0.92 -12.88
C PHE A 217 15.35 0.47 -12.39
N SER A 218 14.40 1.39 -12.17
CA SER A 218 13.09 1.03 -11.59
C SER A 218 12.22 0.12 -12.47
N THR A 219 12.33 0.24 -13.80
CA THR A 219 11.61 -0.60 -14.77
C THR A 219 12.36 -1.87 -15.14
N LEU A 220 13.55 -2.11 -14.59
CA LEU A 220 14.24 -3.38 -14.80
C LEU A 220 13.54 -4.51 -14.07
N SER A 221 13.35 -5.64 -14.78
CA SER A 221 12.76 -6.86 -14.24
C SER A 221 11.32 -6.71 -13.73
N LEU A 222 10.50 -5.88 -14.39
CA LEU A 222 9.08 -5.77 -14.06
C LEU A 222 8.37 -7.12 -14.16
N LYS A 223 7.56 -7.41 -13.14
CA LYS A 223 6.66 -8.55 -13.19
C LYS A 223 5.49 -8.23 -14.12
N ASN A 224 5.55 -8.71 -15.37
CA ASN A 224 4.47 -8.50 -16.32
C ASN A 224 3.19 -9.27 -15.90
N ARG A 225 2.19 -8.52 -15.42
CA ARG A 225 0.85 -9.02 -15.09
C ARG A 225 -0.23 -8.59 -16.09
N VAL A 226 0.14 -7.83 -17.12
CA VAL A 226 -0.78 -7.32 -18.16
C VAL A 226 -1.52 -8.47 -18.84
N LYS A 227 -0.81 -9.52 -19.24
CA LYS A 227 -1.42 -10.71 -19.86
C LYS A 227 -2.45 -11.39 -18.97
N LYS A 228 -2.21 -11.42 -17.64
CA LYS A 228 -3.15 -11.99 -16.67
C LYS A 228 -4.42 -11.16 -16.59
N ILE A 229 -4.31 -9.84 -16.51
CA ILE A 229 -5.45 -8.92 -16.47
C ILE A 229 -6.25 -8.97 -17.77
N LYS A 230 -5.59 -8.93 -18.94
CA LYS A 230 -6.24 -9.09 -20.26
C LYS A 230 -7.01 -10.42 -20.38
N LYS A 231 -6.46 -11.51 -19.86
CA LYS A 231 -7.15 -12.82 -19.86
C LYS A 231 -8.34 -12.84 -18.90
N ALA A 232 -8.23 -12.20 -17.74
CA ALA A 232 -9.30 -12.11 -16.77
C ALA A 232 -10.46 -11.22 -17.27
N SER A 233 -10.14 -10.06 -17.85
CA SER A 233 -11.14 -9.12 -18.37
C SER A 233 -11.97 -9.70 -19.52
N LYS A 234 -11.38 -10.54 -20.37
CA LYS A 234 -12.11 -11.23 -21.46
C LYS A 234 -13.23 -12.17 -20.99
N LYS A 235 -13.29 -12.52 -19.70
CA LYS A 235 -14.39 -13.32 -19.13
C LYS A 235 -15.64 -12.49 -18.86
N LEU A 236 -15.48 -11.18 -18.72
CA LEU A 236 -16.59 -10.25 -18.44
C LEU A 236 -17.43 -10.02 -19.70
N PRO A 237 -18.74 -9.79 -19.55
CA PRO A 237 -19.62 -9.48 -20.67
C PRO A 237 -19.22 -8.19 -21.38
N ALA A 238 -19.68 -8.02 -22.62
CA ALA A 238 -19.37 -6.83 -23.42
C ALA A 238 -20.04 -5.57 -22.89
N LYS A 239 -21.26 -5.70 -22.36
CA LYS A 239 -21.97 -4.64 -21.67
C LYS A 239 -21.82 -4.83 -20.16
N GLU A 240 -21.74 -3.73 -19.42
CA GLU A 240 -21.70 -3.74 -17.96
C GLU A 240 -23.14 -3.85 -17.45
N ASP A 241 -23.65 -5.08 -17.37
CA ASP A 241 -24.97 -5.37 -16.79
C ASP A 241 -24.82 -6.00 -15.39
N ASN A 242 -25.47 -5.41 -14.39
CA ASN A 242 -25.31 -5.84 -13.01
C ASN A 242 -25.80 -7.28 -12.76
N ALA A 243 -26.93 -7.68 -13.34
CA ALA A 243 -27.48 -9.02 -13.13
C ALA A 243 -26.59 -10.09 -13.80
N GLU A 244 -26.09 -9.81 -15.00
CA GLU A 244 -25.14 -10.68 -15.69
C GLU A 244 -23.81 -10.82 -14.93
N LEU A 245 -23.29 -9.72 -14.38
CA LEU A 245 -22.07 -9.71 -13.57
C LEU A 245 -22.21 -10.52 -12.28
N GLU A 246 -23.33 -10.36 -11.57
CA GLU A 246 -23.65 -11.13 -10.36
C GLU A 246 -23.74 -12.63 -10.65
N SER A 247 -24.45 -13.01 -11.72
CA SER A 247 -24.56 -14.41 -12.15
C SER A 247 -23.19 -14.99 -12.55
N LEU A 248 -22.37 -14.21 -13.26
CA LEU A 248 -21.02 -14.59 -13.63
C LEU A 248 -20.11 -14.75 -12.41
N ALA A 249 -20.23 -13.88 -11.40
CA ALA A 249 -19.45 -13.95 -10.16
C ALA A 249 -19.73 -15.26 -9.42
N THR A 250 -21.00 -15.62 -9.27
CA THR A 250 -21.43 -16.92 -8.73
C THR A 250 -20.83 -18.08 -9.53
N LYS A 251 -21.03 -18.11 -10.85
CA LYS A 251 -20.55 -19.20 -11.72
C LYS A 251 -19.03 -19.37 -11.66
N LEU A 252 -18.27 -18.27 -11.64
CA LEU A 252 -16.81 -18.33 -11.58
C LEU A 252 -16.31 -18.73 -10.19
N GLY A 253 -16.99 -18.29 -9.13
CA GLY A 253 -16.73 -18.70 -7.75
C GLY A 253 -16.95 -20.20 -7.56
N GLU A 254 -18.15 -20.70 -7.89
CA GLU A 254 -18.52 -22.12 -7.81
C GLU A 254 -17.48 -23.02 -8.48
N LYS A 255 -17.14 -22.71 -9.74
CA LYS A 255 -16.17 -23.50 -10.51
C LYS A 255 -14.78 -23.52 -9.87
N ALA A 256 -14.44 -22.47 -9.13
CA ALA A 256 -13.11 -22.30 -8.55
C ALA A 256 -12.99 -22.81 -7.12
N THR A 257 -14.07 -23.24 -6.45
CA THR A 257 -14.08 -23.63 -5.02
C THR A 257 -14.73 -25.01 -4.82
N THR A 258 -14.36 -26.00 -5.63
CA THR A 258 -15.00 -27.33 -5.66
C THR A 258 -14.31 -28.40 -4.81
N ASN A 259 -13.11 -28.14 -4.28
CA ASN A 259 -12.28 -29.18 -3.66
C ASN A 259 -12.11 -29.05 -2.13
N ASN A 260 -12.90 -28.19 -1.49
CA ASN A 260 -12.90 -27.97 -0.05
C ASN A 260 -14.22 -27.34 0.42
N ASP A 261 -14.55 -27.55 1.70
CA ASP A 261 -15.84 -27.11 2.27
C ASP A 261 -15.86 -25.65 2.72
N PHE A 262 -14.68 -25.01 2.74
CA PHE A 262 -14.49 -23.63 3.23
C PHE A 262 -14.78 -22.55 2.19
N GLY A 263 -15.11 -22.93 0.95
CA GLY A 263 -15.31 -21.97 -0.15
C GLY A 263 -14.03 -21.24 -0.55
N ILE A 264 -12.86 -21.84 -0.28
CA ILE A 264 -11.55 -21.29 -0.64
C ILE A 264 -11.20 -21.75 -2.06
N SER A 265 -10.56 -20.89 -2.84
CA SER A 265 -10.18 -21.26 -4.21
C SER A 265 -9.33 -22.53 -4.26
N ASN A 266 -9.63 -23.44 -5.19
CA ASN A 266 -8.97 -24.72 -5.39
C ASN A 266 -7.44 -24.56 -5.46
N LYS A 267 -6.98 -23.50 -6.12
CA LYS A 267 -5.55 -23.17 -6.26
C LYS A 267 -4.92 -22.82 -4.91
N PHE A 268 -5.55 -21.95 -4.13
CA PHE A 268 -5.03 -21.56 -2.82
C PHE A 268 -5.11 -22.74 -1.85
N TRP A 269 -6.22 -23.47 -1.84
CA TRP A 269 -6.40 -24.66 -1.02
C TRP A 269 -5.27 -25.67 -1.24
N ASN A 270 -5.06 -26.10 -2.48
CA ASN A 270 -4.06 -27.11 -2.80
C ASN A 270 -2.64 -26.66 -2.48
N ARG A 271 -2.32 -25.38 -2.66
CA ARG A 271 -0.96 -24.87 -2.50
C ARG A 271 -0.64 -24.49 -1.06
N GLU A 272 -1.59 -23.92 -0.34
CA GLU A 272 -1.35 -23.25 0.93
C GLU A 272 -2.00 -23.95 2.13
N LEU A 273 -3.03 -24.78 1.96
CA LEU A 273 -3.82 -25.26 3.10
C LEU A 273 -3.99 -26.77 3.18
N LYS A 274 -4.13 -27.48 2.05
CA LYS A 274 -4.53 -28.91 1.99
C LYS A 274 -3.71 -29.81 2.92
N ASP A 275 -2.41 -29.59 3.02
CA ASP A 275 -1.51 -30.45 3.80
C ASP A 275 -1.37 -30.03 5.27
N LYS A 276 -1.94 -28.89 5.67
CA LYS A 276 -1.81 -28.38 7.05
C LYS A 276 -3.11 -27.95 7.72
N TYR A 277 -4.24 -27.85 7.00
CA TYR A 277 -5.48 -27.28 7.54
C TYR A 277 -5.95 -27.98 8.83
N LYS A 278 -5.78 -29.30 8.95
CA LYS A 278 -6.15 -30.05 10.17
C LYS A 278 -5.48 -29.51 11.44
N ARG A 279 -4.23 -29.04 11.32
CA ARG A 279 -3.47 -28.42 12.42
C ARG A 279 -3.87 -26.98 12.68
N LEU A 280 -4.65 -26.35 11.79
CA LEU A 280 -5.07 -24.96 11.90
C LEU A 280 -6.40 -24.79 12.66
N LYS A 281 -7.06 -25.89 13.04
CA LYS A 281 -8.30 -25.85 13.80
C LYS A 281 -8.05 -25.22 15.18
N GLY A 282 -8.72 -24.11 15.48
CA GLY A 282 -8.59 -23.40 16.76
C GLY A 282 -7.32 -22.55 16.95
N GLU A 283 -6.37 -22.57 16.01
CA GLU A 283 -5.08 -21.85 16.13
C GLU A 283 -5.20 -20.33 16.24
N GLN A 284 -6.34 -19.76 15.83
CA GLN A 284 -6.59 -18.32 15.84
C GLN A 284 -7.49 -17.87 17.00
N SER A 285 -7.80 -18.75 17.94
CA SER A 285 -8.67 -18.47 19.10
C SER A 285 -8.18 -17.32 19.98
N ASN A 286 -6.86 -17.12 20.05
CA ASN A 286 -6.23 -16.07 20.85
C ASN A 286 -5.71 -14.90 20.01
N PHE A 287 -6.07 -14.84 18.73
CA PHE A 287 -5.68 -13.72 17.88
C PHE A 287 -6.47 -12.48 18.25
N ASP A 288 -5.81 -11.34 18.16
CA ASP A 288 -6.36 -10.05 18.53
C ASP A 288 -5.78 -8.96 17.62
N TYR A 289 -6.70 -8.17 17.05
CA TYR A 289 -6.42 -7.07 16.13
C TYR A 289 -6.82 -5.69 16.70
N VAL A 290 -7.28 -5.63 17.96
CA VAL A 290 -7.79 -4.41 18.58
C VAL A 290 -6.65 -3.60 19.20
N SER A 291 -5.61 -4.25 19.72
CA SER A 291 -4.41 -3.58 20.27
C SER A 291 -3.21 -3.75 19.33
N SER A 292 -2.77 -2.68 18.68
CA SER A 292 -1.66 -2.72 17.71
C SER A 292 -0.94 -1.38 17.50
N PRO A 293 0.40 -1.40 17.32
CA PRO A 293 1.13 -0.26 16.79
C PRO A 293 0.67 0.19 15.40
N GLU A 294 0.03 -0.70 14.63
CA GLU A 294 -0.46 -0.40 13.29
C GLU A 294 -1.51 0.73 13.29
N PHE A 295 -2.23 0.97 14.40
CA PHE A 295 -3.13 2.13 14.50
C PHE A 295 -2.39 3.48 14.43
N GLY A 296 -1.19 3.55 15.02
CA GLY A 296 -0.33 4.73 14.92
C GLY A 296 0.36 4.82 13.56
N ASP A 297 0.73 3.69 12.96
CA ASP A 297 1.28 3.66 11.60
C ASP A 297 0.22 4.02 10.55
N PHE A 298 -1.04 3.65 10.78
CA PHE A 298 -2.19 4.08 9.99
C PHE A 298 -2.44 5.58 10.11
N GLN A 299 -2.22 6.16 11.30
CA GLN A 299 -2.33 7.60 11.48
C GLN A 299 -1.33 8.39 10.62
N LEU A 300 -0.13 7.85 10.34
CA LEU A 300 0.82 8.48 9.41
C LEU A 300 0.21 8.62 8.00
N VAL A 301 -0.49 7.59 7.53
CA VAL A 301 -1.16 7.60 6.23
C VAL A 301 -2.29 8.62 6.21
N LEU A 302 -3.12 8.68 7.27
CA LEU A 302 -4.21 9.64 7.38
C LEU A 302 -3.71 11.09 7.40
N ASN A 303 -2.64 11.38 8.16
CA ASN A 303 -2.01 12.68 8.14
C ASN A 303 -1.52 13.06 6.74
N GLN A 304 -0.84 12.14 6.05
CA GLN A 304 -0.34 12.41 4.71
C GLN A 304 -1.47 12.68 3.70
N PHE A 305 -2.57 11.92 3.77
CA PHE A 305 -3.75 12.16 2.96
C PHE A 305 -4.38 13.52 3.25
N SER A 306 -4.39 13.96 4.51
CA SER A 306 -4.85 15.29 4.87
C SER A 306 -3.93 16.39 4.31
N GLU A 307 -2.60 16.25 4.42
CA GLU A 307 -1.65 17.23 3.87
C GLU A 307 -1.73 17.36 2.34
N ASN A 308 -1.96 16.24 1.67
CA ASN A 308 -2.16 16.19 0.22
C ASN A 308 -3.58 16.62 -0.21
N ASN A 309 -4.51 16.82 0.73
CA ASN A 309 -5.93 17.00 0.46
C ASN A 309 -6.49 15.88 -0.45
N ASN A 310 -6.14 14.63 -0.15
CA ASN A 310 -6.66 13.46 -0.88
C ASN A 310 -8.12 13.19 -0.53
N ASP A 311 -8.91 12.81 -1.53
CA ASP A 311 -10.22 12.22 -1.31
C ASP A 311 -10.06 10.70 -1.34
N VAL A 312 -10.41 10.01 -0.25
CA VAL A 312 -9.98 8.62 -0.06
C VAL A 312 -11.18 7.73 0.18
N LEU A 313 -11.36 6.70 -0.65
CA LEU A 313 -12.29 5.61 -0.38
C LEU A 313 -11.55 4.51 0.37
N PHE A 314 -11.93 4.31 1.63
CA PHE A 314 -11.44 3.21 2.46
C PHE A 314 -12.30 1.96 2.26
N ILE A 315 -11.65 0.80 2.17
CA ILE A 315 -12.34 -0.50 2.05
C ILE A 315 -11.88 -1.39 3.20
N ILE A 316 -12.82 -1.89 4.00
CA ILE A 316 -12.55 -2.82 5.11
C ILE A 316 -13.10 -4.20 4.70
N PRO A 317 -12.26 -5.15 4.24
CA PRO A 317 -12.70 -6.47 3.83
C PRO A 317 -13.04 -7.36 5.04
N PRO A 318 -13.94 -8.35 4.88
CA PRO A 318 -14.20 -9.33 5.91
C PRO A 318 -13.11 -10.41 5.95
N VAL A 319 -13.25 -11.34 6.90
CA VAL A 319 -12.58 -12.65 6.87
C VAL A 319 -13.59 -13.69 6.42
N ASN A 320 -13.15 -14.70 5.65
CA ASN A 320 -14.03 -15.82 5.26
C ASN A 320 -14.63 -16.47 6.52
N GLU A 321 -15.96 -16.47 6.63
CA GLU A 321 -16.66 -16.88 7.84
C GLU A 321 -16.50 -18.37 8.15
N LYS A 322 -16.50 -19.22 7.12
CA LYS A 322 -16.28 -20.66 7.31
C LYS A 322 -14.87 -20.92 7.84
N TRP A 323 -13.89 -20.16 7.34
CA TRP A 323 -12.51 -20.26 7.79
C TRP A 323 -12.33 -19.73 9.21
N SER A 324 -12.87 -18.56 9.54
CA SER A 324 -12.77 -17.98 10.89
C SER A 324 -13.44 -18.88 11.93
N ASN A 325 -14.60 -19.48 11.63
CA ASN A 325 -15.25 -20.46 12.50
C ASN A 325 -14.34 -21.69 12.74
N TYR A 326 -13.63 -22.16 11.72
CA TYR A 326 -12.77 -23.33 11.81
C TYR A 326 -11.48 -23.06 12.61
N THR A 327 -10.84 -21.91 12.38
CA THR A 327 -9.62 -21.51 13.08
C THR A 327 -9.88 -20.92 14.45
N GLY A 328 -11.13 -20.60 14.79
CA GLY A 328 -11.51 -19.99 16.06
C GLY A 328 -11.31 -18.47 16.12
N LEU A 329 -11.06 -17.80 14.99
CA LEU A 329 -10.88 -16.35 14.95
C LEU A 329 -12.17 -15.63 15.40
N SER A 330 -12.04 -14.80 16.43
CA SER A 330 -13.19 -14.20 17.10
C SER A 330 -13.90 -13.14 16.23
N LYS A 331 -15.17 -13.39 15.91
CA LYS A 331 -16.05 -12.41 15.23
C LYS A 331 -16.31 -11.16 16.07
N SER A 332 -16.38 -11.30 17.40
CA SER A 332 -16.57 -10.14 18.28
C SER A 332 -15.33 -9.25 18.31
N MET A 333 -14.13 -9.84 18.26
CA MET A 333 -12.87 -9.12 18.15
C MET A 333 -12.80 -8.38 16.81
N LEU A 334 -13.14 -9.02 15.69
CA LEU A 334 -13.19 -8.36 14.38
C LEU A 334 -14.14 -7.15 14.40
N ARG A 335 -15.36 -7.29 14.93
CA ARG A 335 -16.28 -6.15 15.08
C ARG A 335 -15.75 -5.02 15.95
N GLN A 336 -14.95 -5.34 16.99
CA GLN A 336 -14.31 -4.30 17.81
C GLN A 336 -13.21 -3.59 17.02
N PHE A 337 -12.43 -4.32 16.23
CA PHE A 337 -11.46 -3.75 15.30
C PHE A 337 -12.16 -2.81 14.29
N ASP A 338 -13.25 -3.25 13.65
CA ASP A 338 -13.96 -2.46 12.64
C ASP A 338 -14.52 -1.15 13.22
N LYS A 339 -15.10 -1.22 14.42
CA LYS A 339 -15.54 -0.04 15.18
C LYS A 339 -14.37 0.90 15.47
N LYS A 340 -13.25 0.36 15.95
CA LYS A 340 -12.06 1.15 16.33
C LYS A 340 -11.46 1.88 15.13
N VAL A 341 -11.23 1.18 14.01
CA VAL A 341 -10.64 1.80 12.82
C VAL A 341 -11.58 2.79 12.14
N THR A 342 -12.88 2.49 12.13
CA THR A 342 -13.90 3.40 11.59
C THR A 342 -14.06 4.65 12.46
N TYR A 343 -13.94 4.53 13.79
CA TYR A 343 -13.91 5.69 14.68
C TYR A 343 -12.72 6.60 14.36
N GLN A 344 -11.50 6.05 14.24
CA GLN A 344 -10.31 6.83 13.89
C GLN A 344 -10.45 7.57 12.54
N LEU A 345 -11.12 6.95 11.57
CA LEU A 345 -11.42 7.57 10.28
C LEU A 345 -12.45 8.71 10.41
N ARG A 346 -13.63 8.41 10.95
CA ARG A 346 -14.76 9.35 10.99
C ARG A 346 -14.51 10.55 11.90
N GLU A 347 -13.85 10.34 13.03
CA GLU A 347 -13.48 11.41 13.97
C GLU A 347 -12.60 12.47 13.30
N GLN A 348 -11.86 12.08 12.27
CA GLN A 348 -10.96 12.97 11.52
C GLN A 348 -11.53 13.45 10.18
N GLY A 349 -12.79 13.11 9.87
CA GLY A 349 -13.49 13.54 8.67
C GLY A 349 -13.37 12.61 7.46
N PHE A 350 -12.74 11.44 7.59
CA PHE A 350 -12.68 10.43 6.53
C PHE A 350 -13.96 9.59 6.51
N ASN A 351 -14.95 10.02 5.73
CA ASN A 351 -16.29 9.43 5.75
C ASN A 351 -16.60 8.47 4.58
N ASN A 352 -15.76 8.45 3.54
CA ASN A 352 -15.89 7.55 2.41
C ASN A 352 -15.36 6.16 2.78
N ILE A 353 -16.20 5.35 3.43
CA ILE A 353 -15.84 4.03 3.96
C ILE A 353 -16.80 2.98 3.39
N LEU A 354 -16.26 2.02 2.64
CA LEU A 354 -16.92 0.78 2.29
C LEU A 354 -16.56 -0.28 3.34
N ASP A 355 -17.43 -0.44 4.33
CA ASP A 355 -17.30 -1.48 5.35
C ASP A 355 -17.96 -2.77 4.87
N LEU A 356 -17.14 -3.79 4.59
CA LEU A 356 -17.57 -5.13 4.16
C LEU A 356 -17.36 -6.17 5.27
N SER A 357 -17.05 -5.77 6.50
CA SER A 357 -16.66 -6.66 7.61
C SER A 357 -17.67 -7.77 7.91
N ASN A 358 -18.96 -7.53 7.65
CA ASN A 358 -20.05 -8.49 7.88
C ASN A 358 -20.35 -9.40 6.67
N ASP A 359 -19.61 -9.27 5.57
CA ASP A 359 -19.90 -9.96 4.31
C ASP A 359 -19.13 -11.29 4.14
N GLY A 360 -18.34 -11.68 5.13
CA GLY A 360 -17.48 -12.88 5.08
C GLY A 360 -18.21 -14.21 4.89
N GLY A 361 -19.51 -14.25 5.17
CA GLY A 361 -20.39 -15.40 4.97
C GLY A 361 -21.08 -15.45 3.61
N LYS A 362 -21.02 -14.36 2.83
CA LYS A 362 -21.66 -14.31 1.50
C LYS A 362 -20.94 -15.28 0.55
N PRO A 363 -21.68 -16.10 -0.24
CA PRO A 363 -21.06 -17.02 -1.19
C PRO A 363 -20.09 -16.30 -2.14
N TYR A 364 -18.91 -16.88 -2.33
CA TYR A 364 -17.87 -16.40 -3.28
C TYR A 364 -17.43 -14.94 -3.07
N PHE A 365 -17.70 -14.36 -1.90
CA PHE A 365 -17.26 -13.01 -1.56
C PHE A 365 -15.75 -12.96 -1.31
N MET A 366 -15.22 -14.03 -0.71
CA MET A 366 -13.80 -14.22 -0.45
C MET A 366 -13.21 -15.24 -1.43
N GLN A 367 -12.03 -14.94 -1.99
CA GLN A 367 -11.30 -15.88 -2.84
C GLN A 367 -10.53 -16.92 -2.03
N ASP A 368 -10.09 -16.53 -0.84
CA ASP A 368 -9.37 -17.38 0.10
C ASP A 368 -9.75 -17.01 1.54
N THR A 369 -8.82 -17.13 2.49
CA THR A 369 -9.09 -16.93 3.91
C THR A 369 -9.35 -15.46 4.26
N ILE A 370 -8.70 -14.53 3.57
CA ILE A 370 -8.68 -13.10 3.95
C ILE A 370 -8.77 -12.14 2.75
N HIS A 371 -8.63 -12.61 1.51
CA HIS A 371 -8.70 -11.72 0.35
C HIS A 371 -10.05 -11.81 -0.37
N LEU A 372 -10.54 -10.64 -0.79
CA LEU A 372 -11.73 -10.52 -1.65
C LEU A 372 -11.57 -11.34 -2.94
N GLY A 373 -12.69 -11.92 -3.38
CA GLY A 373 -12.84 -12.59 -4.67
C GLY A 373 -14.10 -12.12 -5.37
N TRP A 374 -14.36 -12.61 -6.57
CA TRP A 374 -15.61 -12.53 -7.32
C TRP A 374 -16.65 -11.52 -6.79
N HIS A 375 -17.56 -11.94 -5.90
CA HIS A 375 -18.63 -11.10 -5.36
C HIS A 375 -18.12 -9.94 -4.48
N GLY A 376 -17.03 -10.17 -3.73
CA GLY A 376 -16.37 -9.12 -2.96
C GLY A 376 -15.78 -8.04 -3.85
N TRP A 377 -15.07 -8.40 -4.93
CA TRP A 377 -14.55 -7.41 -5.87
C TRP A 377 -15.65 -6.70 -6.65
N LEU A 378 -16.72 -7.40 -7.06
CA LEU A 378 -17.88 -6.78 -7.70
C LEU A 378 -18.58 -5.79 -6.75
N THR A 379 -18.65 -6.11 -5.45
CA THR A 379 -19.19 -5.19 -4.44
C THR A 379 -18.30 -3.96 -4.26
N VAL A 380 -16.98 -4.14 -4.21
CA VAL A 380 -16.01 -3.03 -4.20
C VAL A 380 -16.19 -2.14 -5.43
N ASP A 381 -16.37 -2.75 -6.59
CA ASP A 381 -16.54 -2.05 -7.86
C ASP A 381 -17.75 -1.09 -7.87
N LYS A 382 -18.87 -1.51 -7.28
CA LYS A 382 -20.09 -0.70 -7.14
C LYS A 382 -19.89 0.57 -6.31
N SER A 383 -18.89 0.61 -5.42
CA SER A 383 -18.53 1.83 -4.67
C SER A 383 -17.38 2.60 -5.33
N VAL A 384 -16.37 1.88 -5.82
CA VAL A 384 -15.17 2.47 -6.44
C VAL A 384 -15.52 3.21 -7.73
N LYS A 385 -16.37 2.64 -8.59
CA LYS A 385 -16.75 3.25 -9.87
C LYS A 385 -17.39 4.64 -9.66
N PRO A 386 -18.53 4.79 -8.96
CA PRO A 386 -19.13 6.12 -8.77
C PRO A 386 -18.23 7.05 -7.94
N PHE A 387 -17.39 6.52 -7.04
CA PHE A 387 -16.40 7.34 -6.33
C PHE A 387 -15.34 7.91 -7.29
N LEU A 388 -14.88 7.14 -8.27
CA LEU A 388 -13.87 7.57 -9.24
C LEU A 388 -14.45 8.23 -10.50
N ASP A 389 -15.75 8.12 -10.75
CA ASP A 389 -16.43 8.88 -11.80
C ASP A 389 -16.21 10.38 -11.57
N GLY A 390 -15.63 11.06 -12.56
CA GLY A 390 -15.15 12.44 -12.37
C GLY A 390 -13.99 12.53 -11.37
N LYS A 391 -12.99 11.66 -11.49
CA LYS A 391 -11.79 11.60 -10.63
C LYS A 391 -11.07 12.95 -10.43
N ASP A 392 -11.19 13.86 -11.39
CA ASP A 392 -10.58 15.19 -11.34
C ASP A 392 -11.42 16.19 -10.52
N LYS A 393 -12.66 15.83 -10.14
CA LYS A 393 -13.54 16.56 -9.22
C LYS A 393 -13.32 16.08 -7.79
N VAL A 394 -12.14 16.39 -7.25
CA VAL A 394 -11.87 16.15 -5.82
C VAL A 394 -12.76 17.07 -5.00
N ASN A 395 -13.34 16.52 -3.93
CA ASN A 395 -14.10 17.33 -2.99
C ASN A 395 -13.20 18.40 -2.38
N LYS A 396 -13.37 19.65 -2.84
CA LYS A 396 -12.57 20.80 -2.37
C LYS A 396 -12.83 21.15 -0.90
N ASN A 397 -13.82 20.50 -0.27
CA ASN A 397 -14.24 20.73 1.12
C ASN A 397 -13.89 19.56 2.04
N ASN A 398 -12.88 18.75 1.73
CA ASN A 398 -12.34 17.77 2.67
C ASN A 398 -11.71 18.51 3.88
N ASN A 399 -12.54 18.81 4.87
CA ASN A 399 -12.15 19.49 6.10
C ASN A 399 -11.67 18.46 7.14
N TYR A 400 -10.56 17.80 6.84
CA TYR A 400 -9.98 16.81 7.74
C TYR A 400 -9.48 17.48 9.01
N LYS A 401 -9.85 16.91 10.16
CA LYS A 401 -9.46 17.37 11.49
C LYS A 401 -8.51 16.36 12.12
N ILE A 402 -7.26 16.40 11.69
CA ILE A 402 -6.24 15.47 12.16
C ILE A 402 -6.01 15.61 13.66
N ASN A 403 -6.03 14.49 14.37
CA ASN A 403 -5.84 14.44 15.81
C ASN A 403 -4.60 13.59 16.18
N ASN A 404 -3.60 14.25 16.78
CA ASN A 404 -2.37 13.60 17.21
C ASN A 404 -2.57 12.55 18.33
N TYR A 405 -3.73 12.52 18.98
CA TYR A 405 -4.11 11.48 19.94
C TYR A 405 -3.98 10.07 19.35
N PHE A 406 -4.25 9.90 18.07
CA PHE A 406 -4.18 8.60 17.41
C PHE A 406 -2.75 8.04 17.24
N TYR A 407 -1.71 8.86 17.50
CA TYR A 407 -0.33 8.36 17.65
C TYR A 407 -0.01 7.85 19.06
N SER A 408 -0.89 8.03 20.04
CA SER A 408 -0.61 7.67 21.42
C SER A 408 -0.60 6.16 21.65
N ASP A 409 0.21 5.73 22.61
CA ASP A 409 0.16 4.36 23.14
C ASP A 409 -1.21 4.00 23.68
N GLN A 410 -1.93 4.98 24.24
CA GLN A 410 -3.29 4.79 24.74
C GLN A 410 -4.22 4.36 23.61
N TRP A 411 -4.25 5.08 22.49
CA TRP A 411 -5.05 4.67 21.33
C TRP A 411 -4.60 3.32 20.77
N GLN A 412 -3.29 3.12 20.58
CA GLN A 412 -2.76 1.89 20.01
C GLN A 412 -3.11 0.64 20.84
N LYS A 413 -3.12 0.76 22.18
CA LYS A 413 -3.36 -0.36 23.10
C LYS A 413 -4.80 -0.46 23.62
N ALA A 414 -5.63 0.56 23.42
CA ALA A 414 -7.01 0.57 23.92
C ALA A 414 -7.82 -0.61 23.40
N GLU A 415 -8.36 -1.41 24.31
CA GLU A 415 -9.21 -2.57 24.04
C GLU A 415 -10.28 -2.70 25.14
N GLY A 416 -11.27 -3.57 24.93
CA GLY A 416 -12.32 -3.85 25.93
C GLY A 416 -13.02 -2.59 26.44
N GLN A 417 -13.10 -2.43 27.76
CA GLN A 417 -13.81 -1.32 28.39
C GLN A 417 -13.12 0.04 28.17
N GLU A 418 -11.79 0.08 28.08
CA GLU A 418 -11.06 1.32 27.79
C GLU A 418 -11.45 1.85 26.41
N LEU A 419 -11.41 0.99 25.40
CA LEU A 419 -11.84 1.35 24.05
C LEU A 419 -13.29 1.85 24.05
N ASN A 420 -14.20 1.11 24.68
CA ASN A 420 -15.61 1.49 24.78
C ASN A 420 -15.82 2.87 25.44
N ASN A 421 -14.92 3.28 26.33
CA ASN A 421 -14.98 4.60 26.95
C ASN A 421 -14.47 5.72 26.03
N ILE A 422 -13.53 5.42 25.14
CA ILE A 422 -12.97 6.38 24.17
C ILE A 422 -13.95 6.64 23.03
N ILE A 423 -14.58 5.59 22.49
CA ILE A 423 -15.41 5.67 21.28
C ILE A 423 -16.91 6.00 21.54
N LYS A 424 -17.22 6.54 22.71
CA LYS A 424 -18.60 6.76 23.17
C LYS A 424 -19.42 7.66 22.26
#